data_AF-A0A2S8PDV4-F1
#
_entry.id   AF-A0A2S8PDV4-F1
#
_cell.length_a   1.000
_cell.length_b   1.000
_cell.length_c   1.000
_cell.angle_alpha   90.00
_cell.angle_beta   90.00
_cell.angle_gamma   90.00
#
_symmetry.space_group_name_H-M   'P 1'
#
loop_
_entity.id
_entity.type
_entity.pdbx_description
1 polymer ?
#
loop_
_entity_poly.entity_id
_entity_poly.type
_entity_poly.pdbx_seq_one_letter_code
_entity_poly.pdbx_strand_id
1 'polypeptide(L)'
;MLIYKDKTKPAVERARHLLGLMTLEEKVGQLVQPFGWQTYEHRDGKIELTESFKQQVQNGGVGSLYGVLRADPWTGVTLENGLSAKEGAEAVNEIQRYAIENSRLGIPILIGEECSHGHMAIDGTVYPVPLLLGSTWNVDLYREMCRAVAAETRAQGGAVTYSPVLDVVRDPRWGRTEECFAEDPYLIGEFAAASVQGLQGDALDSDASVAATLKHFVGYGSSEGGRNAGPVHMGWRELLEVDLYPFKKAVEAGAVSIMPAYNEIDGVPCTVNTELLEDVLRKQWGFDGMVITDCGAIDMLAAGHDVAEDGMDAAVQAIKAGIDMEMSGEMFGRYLLEAVSQGKLGIGVLDRAVLRVLVLKFKLGLFDRPYVDPERAGQVIGQSEHVQLAHEIRSKEGTRLLNRVILIGRLTRDPELRYTPSGVAVTQFTLAVDRPFTAQGGEREADFIPVVTWRQLAETCANYLRKGRLTAVEGRIQVRNYENNEGKRVYVTEVIADNVRFLESNREGGGGGSTPREEPSYDGGGGRGGNSYSRNNSNQDPFSDDGKPIDISDDDLPF
;
A
#
# COMPACT_ATOMS: atom_id res chain seq x y z
N MET A 1 4.19 24.92 -41.36
CA MET A 1 4.72 24.56 -40.02
C MET A 1 3.75 23.56 -39.40
N LEU A 2 4.21 22.46 -38.81
CA LEU A 2 3.33 21.46 -38.21
C LEU A 2 2.74 22.03 -36.90
N ILE A 3 1.41 22.20 -36.83
CA ILE A 3 0.74 22.86 -35.68
C ILE A 3 1.07 22.14 -34.35
N TYR A 4 1.15 20.81 -34.36
CA TYR A 4 1.46 20.05 -33.13
C TYR A 4 2.86 20.33 -32.55
N LYS A 5 3.77 20.88 -33.36
CA LYS A 5 5.12 21.31 -32.93
C LYS A 5 5.17 22.79 -32.50
N ASP A 6 4.09 23.54 -32.67
CA ASP A 6 4.01 24.94 -32.28
C ASP A 6 3.58 25.07 -30.81
N LYS A 7 4.53 25.44 -29.94
CA LYS A 7 4.31 25.58 -28.49
C LYS A 7 3.37 26.73 -28.12
N THR A 8 3.10 27.66 -29.03
CA THR A 8 2.19 28.78 -28.78
C THR A 8 0.72 28.38 -28.89
N LYS A 9 0.44 27.17 -29.39
CA LYS A 9 -0.91 26.65 -29.62
C LYS A 9 -1.43 25.87 -28.41
N PRO A 10 -2.74 25.94 -28.12
CA PRO A 10 -3.35 25.14 -27.06
C PRO A 10 -3.14 23.64 -27.25
N ALA A 11 -3.00 22.90 -26.15
CA ALA A 11 -2.80 21.44 -26.15
C ALA A 11 -3.82 20.69 -27.01
N VAL A 12 -5.10 21.09 -26.96
CA VAL A 12 -6.18 20.48 -27.75
C VAL A 12 -6.02 20.73 -29.25
N GLU A 13 -5.57 21.93 -29.66
CA GLU A 13 -5.33 22.25 -31.08
C GLU A 13 -4.15 21.41 -31.62
N ARG A 14 -3.06 21.32 -30.83
CA ARG A 14 -1.89 20.49 -31.15
C ARG A 14 -2.26 19.02 -31.26
N ALA A 15 -3.03 18.50 -30.30
CA ALA A 15 -3.49 17.11 -30.27
C ALA A 15 -4.38 16.75 -31.47
N ARG A 16 -5.36 17.61 -31.82
CA ARG A 16 -6.22 17.39 -32.99
C ARG A 16 -5.44 17.37 -34.29
N HIS A 17 -4.48 18.29 -34.45
CA HIS A 17 -3.63 18.30 -35.62
C HIS A 17 -2.75 17.05 -35.69
N LEU A 18 -2.16 16.61 -34.58
CA LEU A 18 -1.37 15.39 -34.53
C LEU A 18 -2.21 14.15 -34.88
N LEU A 19 -3.40 14.02 -34.30
CA LEU A 19 -4.34 12.93 -34.57
C LEU A 19 -4.66 12.79 -36.06
N GLY A 20 -4.84 13.91 -36.77
CA GLY A 20 -5.10 13.93 -38.21
C GLY A 20 -3.93 13.46 -39.08
N LEU A 21 -2.72 13.34 -38.52
CA LEU A 21 -1.53 12.86 -39.22
C LEU A 21 -1.24 11.38 -38.98
N MET A 22 -1.91 10.75 -38.00
CA MET A 22 -1.59 9.41 -37.54
C MET A 22 -2.15 8.32 -38.47
N THR A 23 -1.41 7.22 -38.62
CA THR A 23 -1.94 5.98 -39.20
C THR A 23 -2.88 5.29 -38.20
N LEU A 24 -3.56 4.23 -38.65
CA LEU A 24 -4.43 3.46 -37.77
C LEU A 24 -3.64 2.73 -36.69
N GLU A 25 -2.48 2.18 -37.04
CA GLU A 25 -1.54 1.50 -36.14
C GLU A 25 -1.03 2.45 -35.06
N GLU A 26 -0.58 3.65 -35.45
CA GLU A 26 -0.13 4.68 -34.50
C GLU A 26 -1.25 5.10 -33.54
N LYS A 27 -2.50 5.17 -34.02
CA LYS A 27 -3.67 5.48 -33.19
C LYS A 27 -3.90 4.38 -32.15
N VAL A 28 -3.93 3.12 -32.57
CA VAL A 28 -4.08 1.98 -31.64
C VAL A 28 -2.94 1.95 -30.64
N GLY A 29 -1.70 2.13 -31.09
CA GLY A 29 -0.54 2.14 -30.20
C GLY A 29 -0.58 3.24 -29.15
N GLN A 30 -1.20 4.40 -29.42
CA GLN A 30 -1.39 5.41 -28.37
C GLN A 30 -2.27 4.96 -27.21
N LEU A 31 -3.05 3.89 -27.37
CA LEU A 31 -3.95 3.36 -26.34
C LEU A 31 -3.39 2.13 -25.62
N VAL A 32 -2.15 1.74 -25.95
CA VAL A 32 -1.48 0.53 -25.49
C VAL A 32 -0.39 0.90 -24.47
N GLN A 33 -0.45 0.28 -23.29
CA GLN A 33 0.50 0.45 -22.20
C GLN A 33 1.07 -0.88 -21.69
N PRO A 34 2.13 -1.41 -22.32
CA PRO A 34 2.83 -2.59 -21.84
C PRO A 34 3.69 -2.27 -20.60
N PHE A 35 4.28 -3.33 -20.04
CA PHE A 35 5.15 -3.27 -18.88
C PHE A 35 6.51 -2.63 -19.21
N GLY A 36 6.84 -1.55 -18.49
CA GLY A 36 8.02 -0.71 -18.68
C GLY A 36 9.32 -1.36 -18.21
N TRP A 37 9.33 -2.07 -17.08
CA TRP A 37 10.52 -2.77 -16.60
C TRP A 37 10.98 -3.91 -17.54
N GLN A 38 10.17 -4.27 -18.54
CA GLN A 38 10.49 -5.26 -19.57
C GLN A 38 11.03 -4.63 -20.88
N THR A 39 11.09 -3.30 -20.98
CA THR A 39 11.53 -2.62 -22.21
C THR A 39 13.04 -2.43 -22.29
N TYR A 40 13.78 -2.77 -21.24
CA TYR A 40 15.22 -2.66 -21.18
C TYR A 40 15.83 -3.82 -20.38
N GLU A 41 17.12 -4.04 -20.58
CA GLU A 41 17.95 -4.88 -19.73
C GLU A 41 19.00 -4.01 -19.02
N HIS A 42 19.27 -4.32 -17.76
CA HIS A 42 20.34 -3.70 -16.98
C HIS A 42 21.44 -4.74 -16.73
N ARG A 43 22.58 -4.58 -17.41
CA ARG A 43 23.74 -5.50 -17.28
C ARG A 43 25.03 -4.70 -17.19
N ASP A 44 25.88 -5.05 -16.22
CA ASP A 44 27.21 -4.44 -16.03
C ASP A 44 27.18 -2.88 -16.00
N GLY A 45 26.14 -2.30 -15.39
CA GLY A 45 25.94 -0.84 -15.32
C GLY A 45 25.54 -0.18 -16.64
N LYS A 46 25.04 -0.95 -17.61
CA LYS A 46 24.53 -0.45 -18.89
C LYS A 46 23.05 -0.77 -19.06
N ILE A 47 22.32 0.21 -19.57
CA ILE A 47 20.91 0.11 -19.93
C ILE A 47 20.82 -0.10 -21.44
N GLU A 48 20.26 -1.23 -21.86
CA GLU A 48 20.02 -1.53 -23.27
C GLU A 48 18.54 -1.80 -23.53
N LEU A 49 17.93 -1.04 -24.43
CA LEU A 49 16.53 -1.26 -24.82
C LEU A 49 16.37 -2.60 -25.54
N THR A 50 15.30 -3.33 -25.21
CA THR A 50 15.00 -4.63 -25.82
C THR A 50 14.58 -4.47 -27.28
N GLU A 51 14.93 -5.44 -28.12
CA GLU A 51 14.54 -5.42 -29.55
C GLU A 51 13.02 -5.44 -29.74
N SER A 52 12.29 -6.09 -28.83
CA SER A 52 10.82 -6.11 -28.85
C SER A 52 10.24 -4.70 -28.63
N PHE A 53 10.79 -3.92 -27.69
CA PHE A 53 10.36 -2.53 -27.48
C PHE A 53 10.73 -1.65 -28.67
N LYS A 54 11.95 -1.78 -29.19
CA LYS A 54 12.39 -1.04 -30.39
C LYS A 54 11.46 -1.26 -31.58
N GLN A 55 11.07 -2.51 -31.83
CA GLN A 55 10.15 -2.85 -32.91
C GLN A 55 8.74 -2.28 -32.69
N GLN A 56 8.24 -2.30 -31.45
CA GLN A 56 6.95 -1.69 -31.10
C GLN A 56 6.95 -0.19 -31.39
N VAL A 57 8.01 0.53 -31.02
CA VAL A 57 8.17 1.96 -31.30
C VAL A 57 8.16 2.24 -32.81
N GLN A 58 8.96 1.51 -33.60
CA GLN A 58 9.07 1.71 -35.04
C GLN A 58 7.73 1.47 -35.77
N ASN A 59 6.94 0.51 -35.26
CA ASN A 59 5.63 0.18 -35.82
C ASN A 59 4.50 1.10 -35.31
N GLY A 60 4.80 2.04 -34.41
CA GLY A 60 3.80 2.90 -33.78
C GLY A 60 2.87 2.17 -32.81
N GLY A 61 3.28 1.00 -32.30
CA GLY A 61 2.46 0.09 -31.50
C GLY A 61 2.45 0.37 -29.99
N VAL A 62 3.07 1.46 -29.52
CA VAL A 62 3.16 1.79 -28.09
C VAL A 62 3.03 3.29 -27.83
N GLY A 63 2.26 3.64 -26.82
CA GLY A 63 1.96 5.02 -26.44
C GLY A 63 2.33 5.33 -25.01
N SER A 64 2.40 4.32 -24.16
CA SER A 64 2.63 4.47 -22.75
C SER A 64 3.39 3.25 -22.21
N LEU A 65 4.03 3.38 -21.05
CA LEU A 65 4.65 2.28 -20.34
C LEU A 65 4.24 2.33 -18.87
N TYR A 66 3.99 1.15 -18.29
CA TYR A 66 3.67 1.00 -16.89
C TYR A 66 4.89 0.53 -16.08
N GLY A 67 5.26 1.25 -15.04
CA GLY A 67 6.21 0.77 -14.05
C GLY A 67 7.62 0.64 -14.60
N VAL A 68 8.07 1.61 -15.42
CA VAL A 68 9.44 1.59 -15.96
C VAL A 68 10.46 1.52 -14.83
N LEU A 69 10.16 2.21 -13.72
CA LEU A 69 11.04 2.35 -12.57
C LEU A 69 10.64 1.45 -11.40
N ARG A 70 9.57 0.66 -11.57
CA ARG A 70 8.93 -0.09 -10.50
C ARG A 70 9.82 -1.22 -9.99
N ALA A 71 9.99 -1.29 -8.67
CA ALA A 71 10.79 -2.30 -8.00
C ALA A 71 10.03 -2.95 -6.83
N ASP A 72 9.57 -4.17 -7.05
CA ASP A 72 8.86 -4.99 -6.05
C ASP A 72 8.86 -6.49 -6.44
N PRO A 73 8.36 -7.39 -5.56
CA PRO A 73 8.34 -8.83 -5.82
C PRO A 73 7.60 -9.26 -7.09
N TRP A 74 6.58 -8.52 -7.55
CA TRP A 74 5.84 -8.85 -8.76
C TRP A 74 6.65 -8.53 -10.03
N THR A 75 7.38 -7.42 -10.03
CA THR A 75 8.29 -7.07 -11.13
C THR A 75 9.54 -7.96 -11.19
N GLY A 76 9.94 -8.55 -10.06
CA GLY A 76 11.22 -9.26 -9.92
C GLY A 76 12.44 -8.34 -9.90
N VAL A 77 12.22 -7.02 -9.85
CA VAL A 77 13.27 -6.00 -9.73
C VAL A 77 13.59 -5.81 -8.25
N THR A 78 14.87 -5.90 -7.92
CA THR A 78 15.44 -5.86 -6.57
C THR A 78 16.54 -4.80 -6.51
N LEU A 79 17.09 -4.56 -5.32
CA LEU A 79 18.26 -3.70 -5.14
C LEU A 79 19.52 -4.20 -5.89
N GLU A 80 19.55 -5.47 -6.32
CA GLU A 80 20.70 -6.04 -7.02
C GLU A 80 20.65 -5.82 -8.53
N ASN A 81 19.45 -5.77 -9.14
CA ASN A 81 19.27 -5.71 -10.59
C ASN A 81 18.52 -4.45 -11.07
N GLY A 82 17.91 -3.69 -10.17
CA GLY A 82 17.18 -2.48 -10.50
C GLY A 82 18.08 -1.28 -10.75
N LEU A 83 17.45 -0.12 -10.95
CA LEU A 83 18.10 1.12 -11.30
C LEU A 83 18.11 2.06 -10.10
N SER A 84 19.26 2.66 -9.78
CA SER A 84 19.32 3.78 -8.84
C SER A 84 18.52 4.99 -9.34
N ALA A 85 18.35 6.01 -8.48
CA ALA A 85 17.71 7.27 -8.83
C ALA A 85 18.22 7.86 -10.16
N LYS A 86 19.55 7.87 -10.35
CA LYS A 86 20.20 8.42 -11.56
C LYS A 86 20.02 7.52 -12.78
N GLU A 87 20.30 6.22 -12.64
CA GLU A 87 20.17 5.25 -13.72
C GLU A 87 18.72 5.15 -14.21
N GLY A 88 17.73 5.29 -13.32
CA GLY A 88 16.33 5.36 -13.68
C GLY A 88 16.01 6.54 -14.61
N ALA A 89 16.53 7.72 -14.28
CA ALA A 89 16.39 8.91 -15.14
C ALA A 89 17.10 8.74 -16.50
N GLU A 90 18.26 8.08 -16.53
CA GLU A 90 18.98 7.73 -17.75
C GLU A 90 18.19 6.73 -18.62
N ALA A 91 17.61 5.70 -18.02
CA ALA A 91 16.78 4.72 -18.72
C ALA A 91 15.55 5.36 -19.35
N VAL A 92 14.85 6.22 -18.59
CA VAL A 92 13.70 6.96 -19.10
C VAL A 92 14.10 7.90 -20.25
N ASN A 93 15.25 8.58 -20.14
CA ASN A 93 15.76 9.41 -21.22
C ASN A 93 16.06 8.60 -22.49
N GLU A 94 16.61 7.39 -22.35
CA GLU A 94 16.90 6.51 -23.48
C GLU A 94 15.62 6.00 -24.15
N ILE A 95 14.62 5.59 -23.36
CA ILE A 95 13.28 5.23 -23.85
C ILE A 95 12.65 6.38 -24.64
N GLN A 96 12.65 7.59 -24.08
CA GLN A 96 12.07 8.77 -24.72
C GLN A 96 12.83 9.12 -26.01
N ARG A 97 14.16 9.08 -25.97
CA ARG A 97 15.01 9.38 -27.13
C ARG A 97 14.71 8.41 -28.26
N TYR A 98 14.70 7.11 -27.97
CA TYR A 98 14.41 6.09 -28.96
C TYR A 98 13.03 6.30 -29.59
N ALA A 99 12.00 6.53 -28.77
CA ALA A 99 10.63 6.79 -29.23
C ALA A 99 10.53 8.02 -30.15
N ILE A 100 11.22 9.11 -29.80
CA ILE A 100 11.17 10.36 -30.56
C ILE A 100 11.95 10.27 -31.87
N GLU A 101 13.12 9.63 -31.86
CA GLU A 101 14.03 9.58 -33.01
C GLU A 101 13.69 8.47 -34.02
N ASN A 102 13.04 7.39 -33.56
CA ASN A 102 12.78 6.19 -34.39
C ASN A 102 11.29 5.96 -34.70
N SER A 103 10.41 6.89 -34.34
CA SER A 103 9.00 6.90 -34.79
C SER A 103 8.75 8.03 -35.78
N ARG A 104 7.80 7.82 -36.70
CA ARG A 104 7.51 8.77 -37.80
C ARG A 104 7.08 10.17 -37.32
N LEU A 105 6.32 10.23 -36.23
CA LEU A 105 5.74 11.48 -35.71
C LEU A 105 6.48 12.02 -34.48
N GLY A 106 7.42 11.26 -33.91
CA GLY A 106 8.20 11.62 -32.74
C GLY A 106 7.34 11.85 -31.49
N ILE A 107 6.42 10.93 -31.23
CA ILE A 107 5.48 11.04 -30.10
C ILE A 107 6.15 10.50 -28.83
N PRO A 108 6.30 11.30 -27.75
CA PRO A 108 6.90 10.84 -26.50
C PRO A 108 6.02 9.79 -25.81
N ILE A 109 6.65 8.91 -25.04
CA ILE A 109 5.97 7.86 -24.25
C ILE A 109 5.38 8.47 -22.99
N LEU A 110 4.15 8.09 -22.64
CA LEU A 110 3.56 8.42 -21.34
C LEU A 110 4.03 7.38 -20.31
N ILE A 111 4.81 7.76 -19.31
CA ILE A 111 5.30 6.82 -18.29
C ILE A 111 4.40 6.91 -17.07
N GLY A 112 3.71 5.82 -16.76
CA GLY A 112 2.85 5.67 -15.59
C GLY A 112 3.52 4.83 -14.52
N GLU A 113 3.51 5.30 -13.28
CA GLU A 113 4.18 4.66 -12.14
C GLU A 113 3.19 4.36 -11.00
N GLU A 114 3.50 3.38 -10.16
CA GLU A 114 2.78 3.19 -8.90
C GLU A 114 3.35 4.12 -7.83
N CYS A 115 2.47 4.84 -7.11
CA CYS A 115 2.89 5.71 -6.03
C CYS A 115 2.03 5.61 -4.76
N SER A 116 1.55 4.41 -4.41
CA SER A 116 0.57 4.20 -3.32
C SER A 116 1.02 4.77 -1.97
N HIS A 117 2.31 4.67 -1.64
CA HIS A 117 2.88 5.17 -0.38
C HIS A 117 4.30 5.70 -0.58
N GLY A 118 4.50 6.46 -1.66
CA GLY A 118 5.82 6.82 -2.18
C GLY A 118 6.01 6.29 -3.60
N HIS A 119 6.97 6.84 -4.35
CA HIS A 119 7.30 6.31 -5.67
C HIS A 119 7.88 4.90 -5.51
N MET A 120 7.25 3.88 -6.10
CA MET A 120 7.64 2.47 -5.97
C MET A 120 8.92 2.12 -6.77
N ALA A 121 9.90 3.02 -6.77
CA ALA A 121 11.21 2.86 -7.38
C ALA A 121 12.29 2.74 -6.30
N ILE A 122 13.45 2.20 -6.68
CA ILE A 122 14.63 2.16 -5.80
C ILE A 122 15.03 3.60 -5.43
N ASP A 123 15.55 3.76 -4.21
CA ASP A 123 15.88 5.03 -3.55
C ASP A 123 14.67 5.90 -3.15
N GLY A 124 13.46 5.59 -3.64
CA GLY A 124 12.22 6.32 -3.35
C GLY A 124 11.92 6.43 -1.85
N THR A 125 11.42 7.59 -1.42
CA THR A 125 10.99 7.76 -0.03
C THR A 125 9.75 6.91 0.23
N VAL A 126 9.84 6.01 1.22
CA VAL A 126 8.71 5.18 1.66
C VAL A 126 7.93 5.89 2.77
N TYR A 127 6.67 6.19 2.50
CA TYR A 127 5.73 6.79 3.45
C TYR A 127 4.86 5.73 4.13
N PRO A 128 4.19 6.05 5.25
CA PRO A 128 3.15 5.20 5.81
C PRO A 128 2.04 4.91 4.79
N VAL A 129 1.50 3.69 4.84
CA VAL A 129 0.42 3.26 3.94
C VAL A 129 -0.84 4.13 4.11
N PRO A 130 -1.72 4.22 3.09
CA PRO A 130 -2.93 5.04 3.12
C PRO A 130 -3.80 4.88 4.37
N LEU A 131 -3.93 3.66 4.90
CA LEU A 131 -4.70 3.41 6.12
C LEU A 131 -4.15 4.20 7.33
N LEU A 132 -2.82 4.28 7.45
CA LEU A 132 -2.18 5.05 8.50
C LEU A 132 -2.31 6.56 8.25
N LEU A 133 -2.22 7.00 7.00
CA LEU A 133 -2.49 8.39 6.62
C LEU A 133 -3.92 8.80 6.99
N GLY A 134 -4.90 7.95 6.70
CA GLY A 134 -6.30 8.19 7.08
C GLY A 134 -6.49 8.34 8.58
N SER A 135 -5.77 7.53 9.38
CA SER A 135 -5.82 7.61 10.85
C SER A 135 -5.32 8.96 11.42
N THR A 136 -4.55 9.73 10.65
CA THR A 136 -4.06 11.06 11.08
C THR A 136 -5.12 12.14 11.05
N TRP A 137 -6.18 11.98 10.23
CA TRP A 137 -7.16 13.03 9.91
C TRP A 137 -6.52 14.34 9.41
N ASN A 138 -5.30 14.27 8.87
CA ASN A 138 -4.52 15.43 8.48
C ASN A 138 -4.40 15.52 6.95
N VAL A 139 -5.41 16.14 6.34
CA VAL A 139 -5.53 16.32 4.89
C VAL A 139 -4.39 17.16 4.32
N ASP A 140 -3.94 18.19 5.06
CA ASP A 140 -2.85 19.06 4.62
C ASP A 140 -1.52 18.31 4.57
N LEU A 141 -1.24 17.49 5.59
CA LEU A 141 -0.04 16.66 5.63
C LEU A 141 -0.01 15.64 4.49
N TYR A 142 -1.16 15.06 4.13
CA TYR A 142 -1.25 14.20 2.97
C TYR A 142 -1.03 14.96 1.65
N ARG A 143 -1.53 16.20 1.53
CA ARG A 143 -1.24 17.06 0.37
C ARG A 143 0.26 17.31 0.22
N GLU A 144 0.96 17.58 1.31
CA GLU A 144 2.41 17.75 1.34
C GLU A 144 3.16 16.49 0.93
N MET A 145 2.71 15.31 1.41
CA MET A 145 3.26 14.03 0.96
C MET A 145 3.06 13.85 -0.55
N CYS A 146 1.85 14.06 -1.07
CA CYS A 146 1.58 13.99 -2.51
C CYS A 146 2.50 14.92 -3.32
N ARG A 147 2.77 16.13 -2.79
CA ARG A 147 3.70 17.09 -3.41
C ARG A 147 5.14 16.54 -3.46
N ALA A 148 5.60 15.92 -2.38
CA ALA A 148 6.91 15.27 -2.34
C ALA A 148 7.00 14.08 -3.30
N VAL A 149 6.02 13.18 -3.29
CA VAL A 149 5.92 12.03 -4.18
C VAL A 149 5.98 12.45 -5.65
N ALA A 150 5.17 13.44 -6.03
CA ALA A 150 5.16 13.93 -7.40
C ALA A 150 6.48 14.63 -7.81
N ALA A 151 7.25 15.17 -6.86
CA ALA A 151 8.58 15.71 -7.15
C ALA A 151 9.59 14.58 -7.42
N GLU A 152 9.58 13.52 -6.61
CA GLU A 152 10.45 12.35 -6.79
C GLU A 152 10.14 11.62 -8.09
N THR A 153 8.87 11.26 -8.32
CA THR A 153 8.43 10.55 -9.54
C THR A 153 8.76 11.34 -10.81
N ARG A 154 8.48 12.67 -10.81
CA ARG A 154 8.76 13.50 -11.98
C ARG A 154 10.26 13.69 -12.23
N ALA A 155 11.09 13.65 -11.20
CA ALA A 155 12.54 13.79 -11.34
C ALA A 155 13.18 12.65 -12.14
N GLN A 156 12.62 11.44 -12.11
CA GLN A 156 13.05 10.32 -12.97
C GLN A 156 12.26 10.21 -14.29
N GLY A 157 11.28 11.08 -14.52
CA GLY A 157 10.51 11.14 -15.76
C GLY A 157 9.20 10.36 -15.76
N GLY A 158 8.75 9.87 -14.59
CA GLY A 158 7.37 9.45 -14.41
C GLY A 158 6.42 10.64 -14.60
N ALA A 159 5.35 10.43 -15.37
CA ALA A 159 4.44 11.51 -15.80
C ALA A 159 3.02 11.34 -15.27
N VAL A 160 2.62 10.10 -14.97
CA VAL A 160 1.32 9.74 -14.39
C VAL A 160 1.58 8.82 -13.21
N THR A 161 0.75 8.91 -12.17
CA THR A 161 0.72 7.92 -11.10
C THR A 161 -0.64 7.22 -11.05
N TYR A 162 -0.62 5.93 -10.72
CA TYR A 162 -1.82 5.14 -10.42
C TYR A 162 -2.14 5.20 -8.94
N SER A 163 -2.35 6.41 -8.46
CA SER A 163 -2.67 6.72 -7.08
C SER A 163 -3.44 8.05 -7.02
N PRO A 164 -4.26 8.25 -5.98
CA PRO A 164 -4.50 7.35 -4.85
C PRO A 164 -5.58 6.29 -5.09
N VAL A 165 -5.68 5.35 -4.15
CA VAL A 165 -6.82 4.46 -3.98
C VAL A 165 -7.89 5.16 -3.14
N LEU A 166 -9.10 5.30 -3.69
CA LEU A 166 -10.24 6.01 -3.12
C LEU A 166 -11.39 5.08 -2.72
N ASP A 167 -11.16 3.77 -2.75
CA ASP A 167 -12.14 2.78 -2.34
C ASP A 167 -12.55 2.99 -0.87
N VAL A 168 -13.86 2.91 -0.62
CA VAL A 168 -14.43 2.99 0.73
C VAL A 168 -14.47 1.58 1.30
N VAL A 169 -13.68 1.32 2.34
CA VAL A 169 -13.60 -0.03 2.92
C VAL A 169 -14.87 -0.33 3.70
N ARG A 170 -15.65 -1.33 3.25
CA ARG A 170 -16.82 -1.85 3.97
C ARG A 170 -16.58 -3.21 4.60
N ASP A 171 -15.57 -3.93 4.11
CA ASP A 171 -15.22 -5.25 4.60
C ASP A 171 -13.71 -5.36 4.88
N PRO A 172 -13.27 -5.35 6.15
CA PRO A 172 -11.86 -5.41 6.49
C PRO A 172 -11.20 -6.76 6.15
N ARG A 173 -11.97 -7.76 5.69
CA ARG A 173 -11.40 -9.01 5.14
C ARG A 173 -10.75 -8.79 3.78
N TRP A 174 -11.06 -7.68 3.11
CA TRP A 174 -10.49 -7.37 1.81
C TRP A 174 -8.99 -7.15 1.87
N GLY A 175 -8.26 -7.92 1.06
CA GLY A 175 -6.80 -7.95 1.08
C GLY A 175 -6.12 -6.63 0.71
N ARG A 176 -6.86 -5.67 0.14
CA ARG A 176 -6.36 -4.33 -0.23
C ARG A 176 -6.76 -3.23 0.76
N THR A 177 -7.30 -3.60 1.93
CA THR A 177 -7.71 -2.64 2.97
C THR A 177 -6.58 -1.67 3.36
N GLU A 178 -5.32 -2.13 3.37
CA GLU A 178 -4.16 -1.28 3.70
C GLU A 178 -3.92 -0.13 2.72
N GLU A 179 -4.38 -0.28 1.48
CA GLU A 179 -4.25 0.71 0.40
C GLU A 179 -5.29 1.83 0.51
N CYS A 180 -6.30 1.67 1.38
CA CYS A 180 -7.42 2.61 1.50
C CYS A 180 -7.26 3.48 2.73
N PHE A 181 -7.80 4.71 2.69
CA PHE A 181 -7.66 5.65 3.81
C PHE A 181 -8.56 5.30 5.00
N ALA A 182 -9.82 4.90 4.76
CA ALA A 182 -10.81 4.75 5.81
C ALA A 182 -12.06 3.97 5.33
N GLU A 183 -13.04 3.84 6.23
CA GLU A 183 -14.42 3.43 5.93
C GLU A 183 -15.38 4.62 5.73
N ASP A 184 -14.90 5.86 5.91
CA ASP A 184 -15.70 7.09 5.87
C ASP A 184 -15.54 7.82 4.51
N PRO A 185 -16.61 7.93 3.70
CA PRO A 185 -16.52 8.55 2.37
C PRO A 185 -16.17 10.04 2.43
N TYR A 186 -16.56 10.75 3.51
CA TYR A 186 -16.26 12.17 3.64
C TYR A 186 -14.75 12.40 3.77
N LEU A 187 -14.10 11.72 4.72
CA LEU A 187 -12.67 11.79 4.93
C LEU A 187 -11.89 11.39 3.68
N ILE A 188 -12.29 10.29 3.02
CA ILE A 188 -11.64 9.85 1.78
C ILE A 188 -11.81 10.91 0.69
N GLY A 189 -12.97 11.57 0.58
CA GLY A 189 -13.18 12.66 -0.38
C GLY A 189 -12.31 13.90 -0.13
N GLU A 190 -12.01 14.23 1.12
CA GLU A 190 -11.06 15.30 1.45
C GLU A 190 -9.61 14.91 1.07
N PHE A 191 -9.20 13.67 1.37
CA PHE A 191 -7.91 13.15 0.90
C PHE A 191 -7.84 13.04 -0.62
N ALA A 192 -8.94 12.71 -1.30
CA ALA A 192 -9.02 12.65 -2.75
C ALA A 192 -8.74 14.01 -3.38
N ALA A 193 -9.39 15.08 -2.91
CA ALA A 193 -9.10 16.44 -3.36
C ALA A 193 -7.65 16.87 -3.06
N ALA A 194 -7.15 16.55 -1.87
CA ALA A 194 -5.76 16.83 -1.49
C ALA A 194 -4.74 16.10 -2.38
N SER A 195 -5.02 14.85 -2.78
CA SER A 195 -4.14 14.10 -3.69
C SER A 195 -3.99 14.77 -5.03
N VAL A 196 -5.11 15.23 -5.61
CA VAL A 196 -5.14 15.92 -6.91
C VAL A 196 -4.34 17.21 -6.83
N GLN A 197 -4.58 18.01 -5.78
CA GLN A 197 -3.87 19.27 -5.56
C GLN A 197 -2.36 19.06 -5.35
N GLY A 198 -1.97 18.06 -4.55
CA GLY A 198 -0.57 17.77 -4.25
C GLY A 198 0.20 17.18 -5.44
N LEU A 199 -0.38 16.19 -6.12
CA LEU A 199 0.26 15.47 -7.22
C LEU A 199 0.35 16.32 -8.50
N GLN A 200 -0.76 16.96 -8.87
CA GLN A 200 -0.85 17.70 -10.13
C GLN A 200 -0.30 19.13 -10.00
N GLY A 201 -0.36 19.72 -8.81
CA GLY A 201 0.00 21.11 -8.56
C GLY A 201 -0.82 22.10 -9.38
N ASP A 202 -0.33 23.34 -9.49
CA ASP A 202 -1.00 24.39 -10.26
C ASP A 202 -0.87 24.20 -11.79
N ALA A 203 0.14 23.44 -12.24
CA ALA A 203 0.43 23.20 -13.65
C ALA A 203 0.99 21.79 -13.86
N LEU A 204 0.41 21.03 -14.80
CA LEU A 204 0.79 19.64 -15.07
C LEU A 204 2.16 19.50 -15.75
N ASP A 205 2.66 20.54 -16.40
CA ASP A 205 3.98 20.53 -17.04
C ASP A 205 5.10 20.99 -16.10
N SER A 206 4.85 21.17 -14.80
CA SER A 206 5.93 21.53 -13.87
C SER A 206 6.95 20.38 -13.68
N ASP A 207 8.15 20.71 -13.23
CA ASP A 207 9.22 19.72 -12.96
C ASP A 207 8.97 18.91 -11.67
N ALA A 208 7.86 19.20 -11.00
CA ALA A 208 7.34 18.48 -9.87
C ALA A 208 5.84 18.37 -10.10
N SER A 209 5.37 17.72 -11.16
CA SER A 209 3.94 17.44 -11.33
C SER A 209 3.78 16.11 -12.04
N VAL A 210 2.82 15.33 -11.55
CA VAL A 210 2.38 14.09 -12.18
C VAL A 210 0.86 14.10 -12.24
N ALA A 211 0.31 13.51 -13.30
CA ALA A 211 -1.13 13.31 -13.38
C ALA A 211 -1.56 12.24 -12.36
N ALA A 212 -2.58 12.54 -11.56
CA ALA A 212 -3.17 11.58 -10.64
C ALA A 212 -4.19 10.71 -11.37
N THR A 213 -4.15 9.40 -11.16
CA THR A 213 -5.17 8.45 -11.61
C THR A 213 -5.90 7.90 -10.40
N LEU A 214 -7.15 8.33 -10.23
CA LEU A 214 -7.98 7.91 -9.11
C LEU A 214 -8.45 6.47 -9.34
N LYS A 215 -8.29 5.59 -8.35
CA LYS A 215 -8.69 4.19 -8.48
C LYS A 215 -9.36 3.64 -7.20
N HIS A 216 -10.18 2.61 -7.24
CA HIS A 216 -10.70 1.98 -8.46
C HIS A 216 -12.17 2.38 -8.61
N PHE A 217 -12.56 2.88 -9.77
CA PHE A 217 -13.89 3.43 -10.02
C PHE A 217 -14.86 2.33 -10.48
N VAL A 218 -15.77 1.80 -9.66
CA VAL A 218 -16.08 2.21 -8.28
C VAL A 218 -16.65 1.02 -7.47
N GLY A 219 -16.66 1.14 -6.15
CA GLY A 219 -17.30 0.18 -5.24
C GLY A 219 -16.40 -0.97 -4.80
N TYR A 220 -15.11 -0.94 -5.14
CA TYR A 220 -14.27 -2.12 -5.05
C TYR A 220 -14.06 -2.60 -3.60
N GLY A 221 -13.96 -1.65 -2.67
CA GLY A 221 -13.88 -1.91 -1.22
C GLY A 221 -15.13 -2.52 -0.59
N SER A 222 -16.21 -2.68 -1.37
CA SER A 222 -17.49 -3.28 -0.98
C SER A 222 -17.72 -4.67 -1.59
N SER A 223 -16.69 -5.30 -2.17
CA SER A 223 -16.78 -6.62 -2.80
C SER A 223 -17.30 -7.70 -1.83
N GLU A 224 -18.19 -8.56 -2.30
CA GLU A 224 -18.88 -9.56 -1.49
C GLU A 224 -17.88 -10.48 -0.73
N GLY A 225 -17.99 -10.46 0.60
CA GLY A 225 -17.14 -11.24 1.49
C GLY A 225 -15.70 -10.77 1.57
N GLY A 226 -15.39 -9.56 1.12
CA GLY A 226 -14.03 -9.01 1.07
C GLY A 226 -13.14 -9.73 0.06
N ARG A 227 -13.71 -10.37 -0.96
CA ARG A 227 -12.92 -11.06 -1.99
C ARG A 227 -12.46 -10.08 -3.05
N ASN A 228 -11.17 -10.13 -3.38
CA ASN A 228 -10.61 -9.33 -4.47
C ASN A 228 -11.32 -9.68 -5.80
N ALA A 229 -11.61 -8.67 -6.61
CA ALA A 229 -12.46 -8.73 -7.81
C ALA A 229 -13.87 -9.34 -7.62
N GLY A 230 -14.36 -9.45 -6.38
CA GLY A 230 -15.69 -10.00 -6.10
C GLY A 230 -16.82 -9.07 -6.56
N PRO A 231 -18.05 -9.59 -6.72
CA PRO A 231 -19.21 -8.81 -7.11
C PRO A 231 -19.60 -7.80 -6.02
N VAL A 232 -20.23 -6.68 -6.41
CA VAL A 232 -20.75 -5.66 -5.49
C VAL A 232 -22.25 -5.55 -5.66
N HIS A 233 -22.98 -5.61 -4.54
CA HIS A 233 -24.44 -5.50 -4.50
C HIS A 233 -24.81 -4.18 -3.83
N MET A 234 -25.19 -3.17 -4.61
CA MET A 234 -25.34 -1.82 -4.08
C MET A 234 -26.43 -1.03 -4.80
N GLY A 235 -27.35 -0.45 -4.02
CA GLY A 235 -28.35 0.44 -4.57
C GLY A 235 -27.76 1.80 -4.99
N TRP A 236 -28.31 2.39 -6.04
CA TRP A 236 -27.86 3.68 -6.60
C TRP A 236 -27.66 4.81 -5.58
N ARG A 237 -28.50 4.89 -4.55
CA ARG A 237 -28.34 5.92 -3.50
C ARG A 237 -27.03 5.71 -2.72
N GLU A 238 -26.77 4.48 -2.30
CA GLU A 238 -25.56 4.16 -1.56
C GLU A 238 -24.34 4.39 -2.44
N LEU A 239 -24.38 3.92 -3.69
CA LEU A 239 -23.30 4.12 -4.65
C LEU A 239 -22.95 5.60 -4.85
N LEU A 240 -23.97 6.47 -4.97
CA LEU A 240 -23.78 7.92 -5.16
C LEU A 240 -23.29 8.64 -3.90
N GLU A 241 -23.80 8.27 -2.72
CA GLU A 241 -23.52 8.96 -1.46
C GLU A 241 -22.23 8.45 -0.78
N VAL A 242 -21.81 7.23 -1.10
CA VAL A 242 -20.66 6.56 -0.46
C VAL A 242 -19.52 6.42 -1.46
N ASP A 243 -19.56 5.44 -2.36
CA ASP A 243 -18.38 5.04 -3.12
C ASP A 243 -18.04 6.00 -4.27
N LEU A 244 -19.02 6.68 -4.85
CA LEU A 244 -18.78 7.72 -5.87
C LEU A 244 -18.38 9.07 -5.27
N TYR A 245 -18.68 9.33 -3.99
CA TYR A 245 -18.43 10.63 -3.37
C TYR A 245 -16.94 11.04 -3.41
N PRO A 246 -15.97 10.16 -3.05
CA PRO A 246 -14.55 10.50 -3.16
C PRO A 246 -14.09 10.86 -4.57
N PHE A 247 -14.56 10.11 -5.58
CA PHE A 247 -14.21 10.37 -6.98
C PHE A 247 -14.79 11.69 -7.46
N LYS A 248 -16.04 12.00 -7.09
CA LYS A 248 -16.66 13.30 -7.41
C LYS A 248 -15.82 14.45 -6.87
N LYS A 249 -15.38 14.37 -5.62
CA LYS A 249 -14.54 15.41 -4.97
C LYS A 249 -13.21 15.60 -5.69
N ALA A 250 -12.58 14.52 -6.15
CA ALA A 250 -11.34 14.61 -6.91
C ALA A 250 -11.54 15.11 -8.36
N VAL A 251 -12.65 14.77 -9.02
CA VAL A 251 -13.01 15.37 -10.32
C VAL A 251 -13.26 16.87 -10.17
N GLU A 252 -13.99 17.30 -9.13
CA GLU A 252 -14.17 18.72 -8.80
C GLU A 252 -12.85 19.44 -8.49
N ALA A 253 -11.86 18.72 -7.93
CA ALA A 253 -10.51 19.22 -7.71
C ALA A 253 -9.64 19.27 -8.98
N GLY A 254 -10.14 18.77 -10.12
CA GLY A 254 -9.46 18.83 -11.41
C GLY A 254 -8.62 17.59 -11.75
N ALA A 255 -8.97 16.41 -11.23
CA ALA A 255 -8.31 15.16 -11.62
C ALA A 255 -8.32 14.98 -13.14
N VAL A 256 -7.23 14.42 -13.70
CA VAL A 256 -7.09 14.23 -15.16
C VAL A 256 -7.04 12.77 -15.60
N SER A 257 -7.11 11.83 -14.67
CA SER A 257 -7.13 10.39 -14.97
C SER A 257 -7.96 9.61 -13.94
N ILE A 258 -8.66 8.57 -14.40
CA ILE A 258 -9.41 7.62 -13.57
C ILE A 258 -9.17 6.20 -14.07
N MET A 259 -9.14 5.25 -13.13
CA MET A 259 -9.04 3.82 -13.40
C MET A 259 -10.28 3.08 -12.87
N PRO A 260 -11.05 2.41 -13.74
CA PRO A 260 -12.19 1.60 -13.31
C PRO A 260 -11.80 0.38 -12.47
N ALA A 261 -12.72 -0.08 -11.63
CA ALA A 261 -12.53 -1.25 -10.79
C ALA A 261 -12.73 -2.57 -11.53
N TYR A 262 -12.14 -3.63 -10.99
CA TYR A 262 -12.28 -4.99 -11.54
C TYR A 262 -13.68 -5.56 -11.34
N ASN A 263 -14.37 -5.17 -10.27
CA ASN A 263 -15.67 -5.74 -9.90
C ASN A 263 -16.78 -5.33 -10.89
N GLU A 264 -17.84 -6.11 -10.83
CA GLU A 264 -19.16 -5.74 -11.34
C GLU A 264 -20.00 -5.11 -10.23
N ILE A 265 -21.02 -4.33 -10.62
CA ILE A 265 -22.10 -3.88 -9.76
C ILE A 265 -23.42 -4.40 -10.33
N ASP A 266 -24.16 -5.20 -9.55
CA ASP A 266 -25.43 -5.84 -9.95
C ASP A 266 -25.42 -6.50 -11.34
N GLY A 267 -24.32 -7.16 -11.68
CA GLY A 267 -24.05 -7.89 -12.93
C GLY A 267 -23.36 -7.08 -14.03
N VAL A 268 -23.02 -5.81 -13.82
CA VAL A 268 -22.41 -4.95 -14.85
C VAL A 268 -20.96 -4.58 -14.48
N PRO A 269 -19.94 -5.09 -15.20
CA PRO A 269 -18.54 -4.76 -14.92
C PRO A 269 -18.23 -3.27 -15.05
N CYS A 270 -17.49 -2.70 -14.10
CA CYS A 270 -17.18 -1.26 -14.09
C CYS A 270 -16.45 -0.80 -15.37
N THR A 271 -15.62 -1.66 -15.96
CA THR A 271 -14.89 -1.41 -17.21
C THR A 271 -15.79 -1.15 -18.43
N VAL A 272 -17.04 -1.65 -18.44
CA VAL A 272 -18.00 -1.47 -19.54
C VAL A 272 -19.28 -0.73 -19.13
N ASN A 273 -19.35 -0.25 -17.89
CA ASN A 273 -20.55 0.39 -17.35
C ASN A 273 -20.70 1.83 -17.87
N THR A 274 -21.50 2.01 -18.93
CA THR A 274 -21.75 3.33 -19.54
C THR A 274 -22.53 4.29 -18.65
N GLU A 275 -23.35 3.80 -17.73
CA GLU A 275 -24.06 4.66 -16.78
C GLU A 275 -23.06 5.33 -15.82
N LEU A 276 -22.01 4.61 -15.41
CA LEU A 276 -20.92 5.16 -14.62
C LEU A 276 -19.94 5.99 -15.45
N LEU A 277 -19.41 5.43 -16.53
CA LEU A 277 -18.29 6.01 -17.28
C LEU A 277 -18.71 7.17 -18.17
N GLU A 278 -19.91 7.15 -18.74
CA GLU A 278 -20.38 8.20 -19.66
C GLU A 278 -21.41 9.10 -18.97
N ASP A 279 -22.46 8.54 -18.38
CA ASP A 279 -23.55 9.35 -17.84
C ASP A 279 -23.15 10.09 -16.56
N VAL A 280 -22.60 9.39 -15.56
CA VAL A 280 -22.14 10.02 -14.31
C VAL A 280 -20.83 10.79 -14.55
N LEU A 281 -19.77 10.09 -14.95
CA LEU A 281 -18.43 10.67 -14.98
C LEU A 281 -18.29 11.80 -16.02
N ARG A 282 -18.70 11.57 -17.27
CA ARG A 282 -18.51 12.57 -18.35
C ARG A 282 -19.63 13.60 -18.39
N LYS A 283 -20.90 13.17 -18.43
CA LYS A 283 -22.03 14.09 -18.65
C LYS A 283 -22.41 14.86 -17.38
N GLN A 284 -22.54 14.19 -16.24
CA GLN A 284 -22.93 14.86 -15.00
C GLN A 284 -21.77 15.59 -14.34
N TRP A 285 -20.59 14.98 -14.23
CA TRP A 285 -19.44 15.60 -13.55
C TRP A 285 -18.53 16.43 -14.48
N GLY A 286 -18.67 16.28 -15.80
CA GLY A 286 -17.88 17.05 -16.76
C GLY A 286 -16.42 16.63 -16.88
N PHE A 287 -16.06 15.41 -16.46
CA PHE A 287 -14.69 14.92 -16.52
C PHE A 287 -14.20 14.84 -17.98
N ASP A 288 -13.10 15.51 -18.31
CA ASP A 288 -12.53 15.54 -19.67
C ASP A 288 -11.20 14.75 -19.79
N GLY A 289 -10.74 14.16 -18.68
CA GLY A 289 -9.47 13.44 -18.57
C GLY A 289 -9.44 12.06 -19.24
N MET A 290 -8.39 11.30 -18.97
CA MET A 290 -8.18 9.94 -19.49
C MET A 290 -8.85 8.90 -18.60
N VAL A 291 -9.47 7.88 -19.18
CA VAL A 291 -9.87 6.65 -18.46
C VAL A 291 -8.95 5.52 -18.91
N ILE A 292 -8.20 4.95 -17.97
CA ILE A 292 -7.28 3.83 -18.22
C ILE A 292 -7.76 2.59 -17.47
N THR A 293 -7.71 1.40 -18.07
CA THR A 293 -8.10 0.17 -17.37
C THR A 293 -7.11 -0.19 -16.26
N ASP A 294 -7.58 -0.97 -15.30
CA ASP A 294 -6.67 -1.77 -14.47
C ASP A 294 -6.08 -2.93 -15.30
N CYS A 295 -5.00 -3.54 -14.82
CA CYS A 295 -4.20 -4.53 -15.53
C CYS A 295 -5.01 -5.79 -15.88
N GLY A 296 -5.24 -6.05 -17.17
CA GLY A 296 -5.99 -7.23 -17.63
C GLY A 296 -7.51 -7.14 -17.44
N ALA A 297 -8.04 -6.00 -17.03
CA ALA A 297 -9.47 -5.84 -16.78
C ALA A 297 -10.36 -6.03 -18.05
N ILE A 298 -9.80 -5.85 -19.26
CA ILE A 298 -10.53 -6.11 -20.51
C ILE A 298 -10.66 -7.61 -20.76
N ASP A 299 -9.60 -8.40 -20.53
CA ASP A 299 -9.64 -9.85 -20.71
C ASP A 299 -10.65 -10.51 -19.75
N MET A 300 -10.74 -9.98 -18.52
CA MET A 300 -11.75 -10.41 -17.55
C MET A 300 -13.19 -10.30 -18.04
N LEU A 301 -13.50 -9.44 -19.03
CA LEU A 301 -14.86 -9.36 -19.58
C LEU A 301 -15.29 -10.67 -20.25
N ALA A 302 -14.35 -11.38 -20.89
CA ALA A 302 -14.60 -12.66 -21.55
C ALA A 302 -14.22 -13.85 -20.65
N ALA A 303 -13.14 -13.75 -19.88
CA ALA A 303 -12.56 -14.87 -19.13
C ALA A 303 -13.04 -14.98 -17.67
N GLY A 304 -13.74 -13.96 -17.14
CA GLY A 304 -14.17 -13.94 -15.74
C GLY A 304 -15.62 -13.50 -15.54
N HIS A 305 -16.03 -12.39 -16.16
CA HIS A 305 -17.37 -11.82 -16.04
C HIS A 305 -18.39 -12.47 -16.97
N ASP A 306 -17.94 -13.19 -18.00
CA ASP A 306 -18.78 -13.82 -19.03
C ASP A 306 -19.75 -12.84 -19.72
N VAL A 307 -19.33 -11.59 -19.94
CA VAL A 307 -20.12 -10.53 -20.60
C VAL A 307 -19.69 -10.23 -22.04
N ALA A 308 -18.57 -10.82 -22.49
CA ALA A 308 -18.06 -10.67 -23.85
C ALA A 308 -17.91 -12.04 -24.51
N GLU A 309 -18.23 -12.13 -25.81
CA GLU A 309 -18.15 -13.39 -26.57
C GLU A 309 -16.70 -13.88 -26.73
N ASP A 310 -15.78 -12.95 -26.95
CA ASP A 310 -14.36 -13.18 -27.11
C ASP A 310 -13.55 -11.90 -26.80
N GLY A 311 -12.23 -11.97 -26.97
CA GLY A 311 -11.35 -10.83 -26.70
C GLY A 311 -11.56 -9.63 -27.64
N MET A 312 -12.01 -9.85 -28.88
CA MET A 312 -12.31 -8.73 -29.79
C MET A 312 -13.58 -8.01 -29.33
N ASP A 313 -14.61 -8.77 -28.96
CA ASP A 313 -15.83 -8.21 -28.41
C ASP A 313 -15.54 -7.43 -27.11
N ALA A 314 -14.76 -8.01 -26.19
CA ALA A 314 -14.32 -7.34 -24.96
C ALA A 314 -13.63 -5.99 -25.22
N ALA A 315 -12.65 -5.96 -26.14
CA ALA A 315 -11.94 -4.73 -26.51
C ALA A 315 -12.87 -3.67 -27.12
N VAL A 316 -13.81 -4.10 -27.99
CA VAL A 316 -14.79 -3.22 -28.62
C VAL A 316 -15.80 -2.67 -27.62
N GLN A 317 -16.28 -3.50 -26.68
CA GLN A 317 -17.17 -3.07 -25.60
C GLN A 317 -16.49 -2.02 -24.71
N ALA A 318 -15.27 -2.28 -24.23
CA ALA A 318 -14.52 -1.39 -23.35
C ALA A 318 -14.30 0.01 -23.98
N ILE A 319 -13.76 0.08 -25.20
CA ILE A 319 -13.50 1.38 -25.85
C ILE A 319 -14.79 2.15 -26.18
N LYS A 320 -15.88 1.43 -26.50
CA LYS A 320 -17.20 2.06 -26.71
C LYS A 320 -17.77 2.62 -25.40
N ALA A 321 -17.57 1.91 -24.29
CA ALA A 321 -18.06 2.30 -22.97
C ALA A 321 -17.38 3.56 -22.41
N GLY A 322 -16.16 3.86 -22.89
CA GLY A 322 -15.46 5.10 -22.54
C GLY A 322 -14.03 4.92 -22.07
N ILE A 323 -13.50 3.68 -22.10
CA ILE A 323 -12.08 3.42 -21.88
C ILE A 323 -11.27 4.12 -22.98
N ASP A 324 -10.25 4.86 -22.57
CA ASP A 324 -9.35 5.57 -23.48
C ASP A 324 -8.03 4.81 -23.67
N MET A 325 -7.50 4.14 -22.64
CA MET A 325 -6.23 3.41 -22.67
C MET A 325 -6.34 2.07 -21.92
N GLU A 326 -5.61 1.06 -22.38
CA GLU A 326 -5.50 -0.23 -21.70
C GLU A 326 -4.13 -0.36 -21.01
N MET A 327 -4.15 -0.69 -19.72
CA MET A 327 -2.98 -1.19 -18.99
C MET A 327 -2.75 -2.68 -19.28
N SER A 328 -1.49 -3.06 -19.52
CA SER A 328 -0.99 -4.30 -20.16
C SER A 328 -0.94 -4.20 -21.68
N GLY A 329 -1.95 -3.57 -22.30
CA GLY A 329 -2.01 -3.30 -23.73
C GLY A 329 -2.28 -4.53 -24.61
N GLU A 330 -2.59 -5.68 -24.02
CA GLU A 330 -2.74 -6.93 -24.75
C GLU A 330 -4.00 -6.97 -25.62
N MET A 331 -5.15 -6.54 -25.11
CA MET A 331 -6.43 -6.66 -25.81
C MET A 331 -6.57 -5.58 -26.88
N PHE A 332 -6.25 -4.33 -26.56
CA PHE A 332 -6.29 -3.23 -27.50
C PHE A 332 -5.27 -3.41 -28.61
N GLY A 333 -4.03 -3.77 -28.25
CA GLY A 333 -2.95 -4.01 -29.22
C GLY A 333 -3.26 -5.16 -30.18
N ARG A 334 -3.95 -6.21 -29.69
CA ARG A 334 -4.30 -7.37 -30.51
C ARG A 334 -5.52 -7.14 -31.41
N TYR A 335 -6.56 -6.46 -30.92
CA TYR A 335 -7.87 -6.51 -31.57
C TYR A 335 -8.35 -5.20 -32.22
N LEU A 336 -7.90 -4.01 -31.78
CA LEU A 336 -8.52 -2.76 -32.28
C LEU A 336 -8.26 -2.49 -33.76
N LEU A 337 -7.07 -2.83 -34.26
CA LEU A 337 -6.72 -2.66 -35.68
C LEU A 337 -7.69 -3.45 -36.58
N GLU A 338 -7.92 -4.71 -36.22
CA GLU A 338 -8.83 -5.60 -36.94
C GLU A 338 -10.30 -5.19 -36.73
N ALA A 339 -10.68 -4.78 -35.53
CA ALA A 339 -12.05 -4.32 -35.26
C ALA A 339 -12.44 -3.10 -36.11
N VAL A 340 -11.51 -2.16 -36.33
CA VAL A 340 -11.75 -1.02 -37.22
C VAL A 340 -11.79 -1.46 -38.68
N SER A 341 -10.87 -2.32 -39.12
CA SER A 341 -10.83 -2.78 -40.52
C SER A 341 -12.07 -3.59 -40.92
N GLN A 342 -12.65 -4.35 -39.98
CA GLN A 342 -13.91 -5.08 -40.13
C GLN A 342 -15.17 -4.20 -39.93
N GLY A 343 -15.02 -2.94 -39.55
CA GLY A 343 -16.15 -2.03 -39.28
C GLY A 343 -16.91 -2.33 -37.98
N LYS A 344 -16.38 -3.19 -37.09
CA LYS A 344 -16.94 -3.47 -35.75
C LYS A 344 -16.73 -2.30 -34.79
N LEU A 345 -15.66 -1.53 -35.00
CA LEU A 345 -15.34 -0.30 -34.28
C LEU A 345 -15.30 0.90 -35.24
N GLY A 346 -16.12 1.91 -34.96
CA GLY A 346 -16.09 3.15 -35.73
C GLY A 346 -14.83 3.98 -35.44
N ILE A 347 -14.17 4.50 -36.48
CA ILE A 347 -12.94 5.29 -36.34
C ILE A 347 -13.09 6.50 -35.41
N GLY A 348 -14.27 7.12 -35.35
CA GLY A 348 -14.54 8.25 -34.45
C GLY A 348 -14.46 7.89 -32.96
N VAL A 349 -14.74 6.63 -32.60
CA VAL A 349 -14.62 6.14 -31.21
C VAL A 349 -13.14 6.01 -30.84
N LEU A 350 -12.33 5.44 -31.75
CA LEU A 350 -10.87 5.37 -31.59
C LEU A 350 -10.24 6.77 -31.50
N ASP A 351 -10.60 7.66 -32.42
CA ASP A 351 -10.08 9.03 -32.49
C ASP A 351 -10.38 9.82 -31.21
N ARG A 352 -11.54 9.60 -30.59
CA ARG A 352 -11.90 10.22 -29.30
C ARG A 352 -10.96 9.77 -28.18
N ALA A 353 -10.71 8.47 -28.06
CA ALA A 353 -9.81 7.91 -27.05
C ALA A 353 -8.38 8.44 -27.23
N VAL A 354 -7.86 8.37 -28.47
CA VAL A 354 -6.51 8.86 -28.80
C VAL A 354 -6.38 10.34 -28.50
N LEU A 355 -7.40 11.15 -28.82
CA LEU A 355 -7.37 12.58 -28.55
C LEU A 355 -7.17 12.90 -27.07
N ARG A 356 -7.84 12.18 -26.15
CA ARG A 356 -7.70 12.40 -24.70
C ARG A 356 -6.28 12.06 -24.22
N VAL A 357 -5.72 10.94 -24.67
CA VAL A 357 -4.33 10.56 -24.36
C VAL A 357 -3.35 11.62 -24.87
N LEU A 358 -3.50 12.06 -26.12
CA LEU A 358 -2.62 13.09 -26.69
C LEU A 358 -2.74 14.42 -25.96
N VAL A 359 -3.97 14.85 -25.62
CA VAL A 359 -4.19 16.08 -24.83
C VAL A 359 -3.46 16.01 -23.50
N LEU A 360 -3.55 14.88 -22.78
CA LEU A 360 -2.83 14.69 -21.52
C LEU A 360 -1.31 14.80 -21.72
N LYS A 361 -0.74 14.14 -22.74
CA LYS A 361 0.69 14.24 -23.07
C LYS A 361 1.15 15.67 -23.34
N PHE A 362 0.33 16.47 -24.03
CA PHE A 362 0.61 17.89 -24.25
C PHE A 362 0.49 18.71 -22.96
N LYS A 363 -0.56 18.49 -22.14
CA LYS A 363 -0.74 19.16 -20.84
C LYS A 363 0.41 18.87 -19.87
N LEU A 364 1.00 17.67 -19.94
CA LEU A 364 2.17 17.26 -19.16
C LEU A 364 3.51 17.81 -19.70
N GLY A 365 3.50 18.51 -20.85
CA GLY A 365 4.70 19.10 -21.44
C GLY A 365 5.66 18.10 -22.11
N LEU A 366 5.27 16.84 -22.30
CA LEU A 366 6.16 15.78 -22.78
C LEU A 366 6.73 16.05 -24.19
N PHE A 367 5.97 16.71 -25.05
CA PHE A 367 6.45 17.11 -26.39
C PHE A 367 7.50 18.22 -26.35
N ASP A 368 7.53 18.99 -25.27
CA ASP A 368 8.32 20.21 -25.16
C ASP A 368 9.55 20.02 -24.26
N ARG A 369 9.45 19.13 -23.26
CA ARG A 369 10.48 18.70 -22.31
C ARG A 369 10.40 17.18 -22.09
N PRO A 370 10.84 16.37 -23.08
CA PRO A 370 10.73 14.90 -23.01
C PRO A 370 11.77 14.23 -22.11
N TYR A 371 12.80 14.96 -21.69
CA TYR A 371 13.94 14.42 -20.95
C TYR A 371 14.04 15.04 -19.56
N VAL A 372 14.64 14.29 -18.64
CA VAL A 372 14.93 14.71 -17.26
C VAL A 372 16.44 14.81 -17.03
N ASP A 373 16.83 15.47 -15.94
CA ASP A 373 18.22 15.58 -15.50
C ASP A 373 18.56 14.47 -14.48
N PRO A 374 19.44 13.50 -14.82
CA PRO A 374 19.83 12.43 -13.90
C PRO A 374 20.50 12.94 -12.61
N GLU A 375 21.25 14.05 -12.67
CA GLU A 375 21.89 14.60 -11.47
C GLU A 375 20.84 15.16 -10.50
N ARG A 376 19.80 15.81 -11.02
CA ARG A 376 18.66 16.25 -10.23
C ARG A 376 17.89 15.06 -9.63
N ALA A 377 17.69 13.99 -10.40
CA ALA A 377 17.03 12.78 -9.88
C ALA A 377 17.74 12.23 -8.65
N GLY A 378 19.08 12.13 -8.70
CA GLY A 378 19.90 11.70 -7.56
C GLY A 378 19.96 12.67 -6.37
N GLN A 379 19.43 13.89 -6.50
CA GLN A 379 19.36 14.88 -5.41
C GLN A 379 17.99 14.92 -4.74
N VAL A 380 16.92 14.80 -5.54
CA VAL A 380 15.53 14.98 -5.07
C VAL A 380 14.97 13.71 -4.44
N ILE A 381 15.33 12.55 -4.99
CA ILE A 381 14.78 11.27 -4.53
C ILE A 381 15.43 10.88 -3.21
N GLY A 382 14.59 10.60 -2.21
CA GLY A 382 15.08 10.26 -0.88
C GLY A 382 15.71 11.45 -0.15
N GLN A 383 15.45 12.69 -0.59
CA GLN A 383 16.03 13.87 0.05
C GLN A 383 15.58 14.00 1.51
N SER A 384 16.40 14.68 2.32
CA SER A 384 16.24 14.72 3.77
C SER A 384 14.89 15.26 4.23
N GLU A 385 14.33 16.22 3.49
CA GLU A 385 13.05 16.85 3.72
C GLU A 385 11.89 15.87 3.52
N HIS A 386 11.96 15.03 2.48
CA HIS A 386 10.95 14.00 2.21
C HIS A 386 11.00 12.88 3.26
N VAL A 387 12.20 12.46 3.65
CA VAL A 387 12.39 11.47 4.73
C VAL A 387 11.88 12.01 6.07
N GLN A 388 12.12 13.29 6.37
CA GLN A 388 11.58 13.95 7.57
C GLN A 388 10.05 14.01 7.53
N LEU A 389 9.45 14.29 6.37
CA LEU A 389 8.00 14.27 6.20
C LEU A 389 7.42 12.87 6.48
N ALA A 390 8.06 11.80 5.99
CA ALA A 390 7.65 10.43 6.31
C ALA A 390 7.70 10.14 7.82
N HIS A 391 8.74 10.63 8.52
CA HIS A 391 8.82 10.54 9.98
C HIS A 391 7.75 11.38 10.69
N GLU A 392 7.42 12.55 10.17
CA GLU A 392 6.35 13.39 10.72
C GLU A 392 5.01 12.67 10.63
N ILE A 393 4.64 12.13 9.47
CA ILE A 393 3.39 11.37 9.28
C ILE A 393 3.29 10.23 10.30
N ARG A 394 4.36 9.44 10.43
CA ARG A 394 4.45 8.36 11.43
C ARG A 394 4.26 8.88 12.87
N SER A 395 4.80 10.05 13.19
CA SER A 395 4.63 10.63 14.54
C SER A 395 3.19 11.09 14.81
N LYS A 396 2.45 11.47 13.77
CA LYS A 396 1.07 11.97 13.89
C LYS A 396 0.04 10.84 14.03
N GLU A 397 0.35 9.65 13.51
CA GLU A 397 -0.41 8.39 13.64
C GLU A 397 -0.82 8.07 15.10
N GLY A 398 -0.04 8.53 16.08
CA GLY A 398 -0.22 8.25 17.51
C GLY A 398 -0.68 9.43 18.38
N THR A 399 -1.10 10.57 17.83
CA THR A 399 -1.40 11.77 18.64
C THR A 399 -2.79 11.77 19.29
N ARG A 400 -3.24 10.59 19.78
CA ARG A 400 -4.21 10.49 20.87
C ARG A 400 -3.44 9.94 22.07
N LEU A 401 -3.32 10.75 23.13
CA LEU A 401 -2.71 10.44 24.44
C LEU A 401 -2.46 8.93 24.68
N LEU A 402 -1.32 8.41 24.22
CA LEU A 402 -0.95 7.01 24.38
C LEU A 402 -0.46 6.80 25.81
N ASN A 403 -1.28 6.16 26.64
CA ASN A 403 -0.90 5.73 27.98
C ASN A 403 -1.07 4.21 28.06
N ARG A 404 -0.03 3.48 27.64
CA ARG A 404 0.00 2.02 27.63
C ARG A 404 1.30 1.54 28.26
N VAL A 405 1.20 0.52 29.12
CA VAL A 405 2.31 -0.12 29.80
C VAL A 405 2.13 -1.62 29.71
N ILE A 406 3.21 -2.32 29.34
CA ILE A 406 3.30 -3.77 29.34
C ILE A 406 4.42 -4.16 30.30
N LEU A 407 4.10 -4.95 31.33
CA LEU A 407 5.05 -5.43 32.32
C LEU A 407 5.05 -6.95 32.33
N ILE A 408 6.23 -7.55 32.43
CA ILE A 408 6.38 -8.97 32.77
C ILE A 408 7.20 -9.02 34.05
N GLY A 409 6.66 -9.64 35.09
CA GLY A 409 7.30 -9.68 36.38
C GLY A 409 6.68 -10.72 37.31
N ARG A 410 7.29 -10.89 38.48
CA ARG A 410 6.81 -11.81 39.50
C ARG A 410 6.09 -11.06 40.62
N LEU A 411 4.99 -11.62 41.12
CA LEU A 411 4.28 -11.02 42.25
C LEU A 411 5.15 -11.05 43.51
N THR A 412 5.26 -9.92 44.22
CA THR A 412 6.02 -9.85 45.47
C THR A 412 5.27 -10.37 46.69
N ARG A 413 3.94 -10.43 46.60
CA ARG A 413 3.01 -10.90 47.62
C ARG A 413 1.72 -11.39 46.98
N ASP A 414 0.91 -12.10 47.76
CA ASP A 414 -0.44 -12.50 47.32
C ASP A 414 -1.31 -11.26 47.04
N PRO A 415 -2.18 -11.30 46.01
CA PRO A 415 -3.06 -10.19 45.71
C PRO A 415 -4.09 -9.92 46.82
N GLU A 416 -4.36 -8.64 47.08
CA GLU A 416 -5.34 -8.21 48.07
C GLU A 416 -6.66 -7.83 47.38
N LEU A 417 -7.70 -8.65 47.53
CA LEU A 417 -9.06 -8.36 47.06
C LEU A 417 -9.80 -7.47 48.07
N ARG A 418 -10.41 -6.40 47.58
CA ARG A 418 -11.28 -5.50 48.34
C ARG A 418 -12.51 -5.14 47.50
N TYR A 419 -13.57 -4.68 48.16
CA TYR A 419 -14.75 -4.14 47.50
C TYR A 419 -14.88 -2.66 47.80
N THR A 420 -15.21 -1.85 46.79
CA THR A 420 -15.53 -0.43 46.99
C THR A 420 -16.84 -0.29 47.80
N PRO A 421 -17.14 0.90 48.35
CA PRO A 421 -18.45 1.17 48.97
C PRO A 421 -19.64 0.93 48.04
N SER A 422 -19.41 0.97 46.72
CA SER A 422 -20.40 0.68 45.69
C SER A 422 -20.44 -0.81 45.26
N GLY A 423 -19.75 -1.70 45.98
CA GLY A 423 -19.73 -3.14 45.73
C GLY A 423 -18.86 -3.61 44.57
N VAL A 424 -17.95 -2.76 44.03
CA VAL A 424 -17.08 -3.14 42.90
C VAL A 424 -15.81 -3.82 43.42
N ALA A 425 -15.49 -5.00 42.90
CA ALA A 425 -14.26 -5.73 43.21
C ALA A 425 -13.01 -4.98 42.71
N VAL A 426 -11.98 -4.90 43.55
CA VAL A 426 -10.68 -4.29 43.29
C VAL A 426 -9.60 -5.18 43.85
N THR A 427 -8.63 -5.57 43.03
CA THR A 427 -7.49 -6.37 43.48
C THR A 427 -6.21 -5.60 43.27
N GLN A 428 -5.39 -5.52 44.31
CA GLN A 428 -4.09 -4.86 44.26
C GLN A 428 -2.97 -5.87 44.46
N PHE A 429 -1.95 -5.80 43.62
CA PHE A 429 -0.71 -6.57 43.76
C PHE A 429 0.47 -5.75 43.28
N THR A 430 1.68 -6.26 43.49
CA THR A 430 2.92 -5.58 43.08
C THR A 430 3.77 -6.54 42.28
N LEU A 431 4.20 -6.13 41.10
CA LEU A 431 5.14 -6.88 40.28
C LEU A 431 6.57 -6.40 40.55
N ALA A 432 7.48 -7.34 40.79
CA ALA A 432 8.91 -7.11 40.62
C ALA A 432 9.26 -7.33 39.16
N VAL A 433 9.75 -6.27 38.50
CA VAL A 433 10.17 -6.25 37.10
C VAL A 433 11.68 -6.01 37.07
N ASP A 434 12.43 -6.93 36.47
CA ASP A 434 13.89 -6.85 36.46
C ASP A 434 14.38 -5.63 35.66
N ARG A 435 15.39 -4.94 36.20
CA ARG A 435 16.10 -3.90 35.45
C ARG A 435 17.09 -4.54 34.47
N PRO A 436 17.27 -3.98 33.27
CA PRO A 436 18.18 -4.53 32.26
C PRO A 436 19.66 -4.39 32.61
N PHE A 437 20.03 -3.57 33.61
CA PHE A 437 21.41 -3.32 34.01
C PHE A 437 21.69 -3.78 35.44
N THR A 438 22.83 -4.43 35.63
CA THR A 438 23.32 -4.86 36.96
C THR A 438 24.02 -3.70 37.67
N ALA A 439 23.77 -3.52 38.97
CA ALA A 439 24.48 -2.53 39.76
C ALA A 439 25.99 -2.84 39.84
N GLN A 440 26.81 -1.85 40.20
CA GLN A 440 28.27 -1.94 40.23
C GLN A 440 28.83 -3.05 41.16
N GLY A 441 27.96 -3.70 41.96
CA GLY A 441 28.26 -4.83 42.85
C GLY A 441 27.75 -6.20 42.38
N GLY A 442 27.20 -6.35 41.17
CA GLY A 442 26.79 -7.64 40.62
C GLY A 442 25.38 -8.13 41.02
N GLU A 443 24.65 -7.38 41.84
CA GLU A 443 23.24 -7.68 42.17
C GLU A 443 22.29 -7.13 41.10
N ARG A 444 21.32 -7.96 40.68
CA ARG A 444 20.21 -7.53 39.81
C ARG A 444 19.20 -6.75 40.63
N GLU A 445 18.90 -5.52 40.21
CA GLU A 445 17.87 -4.69 40.82
C GLU A 445 16.52 -4.89 40.10
N ALA A 446 15.42 -4.76 40.84
CA ALA A 446 14.06 -4.85 40.29
C ALA A 446 13.25 -3.62 40.66
N ASP A 447 12.39 -3.19 39.74
CA ASP A 447 11.37 -2.18 39.97
C ASP A 447 10.10 -2.83 40.53
N PHE A 448 9.56 -2.23 41.59
CA PHE A 448 8.35 -2.70 42.26
C PHE A 448 7.16 -1.87 41.82
N ILE A 449 6.41 -2.39 40.86
CA ILE A 449 5.31 -1.66 40.23
C ILE A 449 3.97 -2.10 40.83
N PRO A 450 3.22 -1.18 41.50
CA PRO A 450 1.87 -1.46 41.95
C PRO A 450 0.92 -1.62 40.76
N VAL A 451 0.09 -2.67 40.79
CA VAL A 451 -0.91 -2.99 39.78
C VAL A 451 -2.28 -3.08 40.44
N VAL A 452 -3.28 -2.48 39.79
CA VAL A 452 -4.68 -2.50 40.22
C VAL A 452 -5.54 -3.09 39.11
N THR A 453 -6.33 -4.10 39.43
CA THR A 453 -7.36 -4.68 38.54
C THR A 453 -8.75 -4.43 39.12
N TRP A 454 -9.77 -4.41 38.25
CA TRP A 454 -11.15 -4.08 38.61
C TRP A 454 -12.14 -5.14 38.13
N ARG A 455 -13.31 -5.21 38.78
CA ARG A 455 -14.45 -6.06 38.39
C ARG A 455 -14.04 -7.54 38.25
N GLN A 456 -14.46 -8.22 37.19
CA GLN A 456 -14.17 -9.63 36.95
C GLN A 456 -12.66 -9.91 36.96
N LEU A 457 -11.85 -9.03 36.36
CA LEU A 457 -10.39 -9.20 36.34
C LEU A 457 -9.78 -9.15 37.75
N ALA A 458 -10.37 -8.36 38.65
CA ALA A 458 -9.97 -8.32 40.07
C ALA A 458 -10.20 -9.68 40.76
N GLU A 459 -11.39 -10.25 40.58
CA GLU A 459 -11.75 -11.55 41.16
C GLU A 459 -10.88 -12.67 40.58
N THR A 460 -10.67 -12.70 39.27
CA THR A 460 -9.77 -13.66 38.62
C THR A 460 -8.34 -13.53 39.17
N CYS A 461 -7.81 -12.31 39.27
CA CYS A 461 -6.48 -12.11 39.83
C CYS A 461 -6.38 -12.59 41.28
N ALA A 462 -7.34 -12.29 42.13
CA ALA A 462 -7.34 -12.73 43.53
C ALA A 462 -7.42 -14.26 43.67
N ASN A 463 -8.23 -14.91 42.84
CA ASN A 463 -8.43 -16.36 42.90
C ASN A 463 -7.20 -17.15 42.42
N TYR A 464 -6.53 -16.67 41.37
CA TYR A 464 -5.51 -17.46 40.67
C TYR A 464 -4.06 -16.95 40.83
N LEU A 465 -3.82 -15.68 41.14
CA LEU A 465 -2.45 -15.20 41.37
C LEU A 465 -1.99 -15.50 42.80
N ARG A 466 -0.71 -15.84 42.94
CA ARG A 466 -0.02 -16.05 44.22
C ARG A 466 1.36 -15.40 44.17
N LYS A 467 1.93 -15.11 45.35
CA LYS A 467 3.31 -14.63 45.50
C LYS A 467 4.28 -15.49 44.69
N GLY A 468 5.18 -14.85 43.96
CA GLY A 468 6.22 -15.49 43.17
C GLY A 468 5.80 -15.84 41.74
N ARG A 469 4.51 -15.87 41.41
CA ARG A 469 4.01 -16.26 40.08
C ARG A 469 4.42 -15.26 38.99
N LEU A 470 4.95 -15.77 37.88
CA LEU A 470 5.30 -14.95 36.72
C LEU A 470 4.04 -14.54 35.95
N THR A 471 3.91 -13.24 35.70
CA THR A 471 2.68 -12.63 35.17
C THR A 471 3.02 -11.53 34.17
N ALA A 472 2.31 -11.51 33.04
CA ALA A 472 2.28 -10.37 32.14
C ALA A 472 1.08 -9.49 32.45
N VAL A 473 1.29 -8.18 32.58
CA VAL A 473 0.27 -7.17 32.79
C VAL A 473 0.31 -6.18 31.64
N GLU A 474 -0.84 -5.89 31.07
CA GLU A 474 -1.04 -4.79 30.14
C GLU A 474 -2.06 -3.82 30.71
N GLY A 475 -1.76 -2.52 30.64
CA GLY A 475 -2.65 -1.49 31.15
C GLY A 475 -2.14 -0.09 30.90
N ARG A 476 -2.46 0.83 31.81
CA ARG A 476 -2.08 2.25 31.74
C ARG A 476 -1.56 2.77 33.07
N ILE A 477 -0.67 3.76 33.06
CA ILE A 477 -0.21 4.42 34.29
C ILE A 477 -1.29 5.38 34.77
N GLN A 478 -1.59 5.33 36.06
CA GLN A 478 -2.41 6.33 36.73
C GLN A 478 -1.64 6.85 37.94
N VAL A 479 -1.61 8.18 38.07
CA VAL A 479 -1.13 8.84 39.29
C VAL A 479 -2.35 9.32 40.06
N ARG A 480 -2.57 8.76 41.24
CA ARG A 480 -3.56 9.29 42.19
C ARG A 480 -2.85 9.99 43.34
N ASN A 481 -3.57 10.86 44.03
CA ASN A 481 -3.08 11.48 45.26
C ASN A 481 -4.11 11.38 46.38
N TYR A 482 -3.63 11.32 47.62
CA TYR A 482 -4.45 11.38 48.82
C TYR A 482 -3.70 12.14 49.91
N GLU A 483 -4.41 12.65 50.90
CA GLU A 483 -3.81 13.33 52.05
C GLU A 483 -3.57 12.29 53.16
N ASN A 484 -2.35 12.24 53.68
CA ASN A 484 -2.03 11.34 54.78
C ASN A 484 -2.51 11.92 56.13
N ASN A 485 -2.39 11.13 57.20
CA ASN A 485 -2.81 11.52 58.55
C ASN A 485 -2.06 12.74 59.13
N GLU A 486 -1.05 13.26 58.43
CA GLU A 486 -0.26 14.44 58.80
C GLU A 486 -0.60 15.67 57.94
N GLY A 487 -1.65 15.60 57.12
CA GLY A 487 -2.05 16.69 56.23
C GLY A 487 -1.17 16.86 54.98
N LYS A 488 -0.32 15.86 54.67
CA LYS A 488 0.59 15.89 53.51
C LYS A 488 -0.01 15.14 52.34
N ARG A 489 -0.01 15.76 51.15
CA ARG A 489 -0.40 15.12 49.89
C ARG A 489 0.64 14.08 49.47
N VAL A 490 0.20 12.83 49.32
CA VAL A 490 0.99 11.68 48.87
C VAL A 490 0.52 11.31 47.45
N TYR A 491 1.47 11.15 46.53
CA TYR A 491 1.21 10.68 45.17
C TYR A 491 1.53 9.19 45.07
N VAL A 492 0.68 8.42 44.39
CA VAL A 492 0.87 7.01 44.10
C VAL A 492 0.79 6.81 42.60
N THR A 493 1.88 6.34 42.02
CA THR A 493 1.95 5.88 40.63
C THR A 493 1.64 4.39 40.61
N GLU A 494 0.61 3.99 39.88
CA GLU A 494 0.16 2.61 39.77
C GLU A 494 -0.23 2.29 38.32
N VAL A 495 -0.24 1.01 37.96
CA VAL A 495 -0.74 0.54 36.67
C VAL A 495 -2.15 0.03 36.84
N ILE A 496 -3.11 0.63 36.13
CA ILE A 496 -4.45 0.07 36.00
C ILE A 496 -4.41 -0.95 34.87
N ALA A 497 -4.51 -2.22 35.22
CA ALA A 497 -4.42 -3.32 34.28
C ALA A 497 -5.75 -3.54 33.55
N ASP A 498 -5.67 -3.58 32.23
CA ASP A 498 -6.78 -3.94 31.34
C ASP A 498 -6.71 -5.43 30.97
N ASN A 499 -5.51 -6.04 31.01
CA ASN A 499 -5.29 -7.47 30.79
C ASN A 499 -4.19 -8.03 31.72
N VAL A 500 -4.37 -9.27 32.17
CA VAL A 500 -3.40 -10.02 32.97
C VAL A 500 -3.28 -11.45 32.44
N ARG A 501 -2.08 -11.88 32.07
CA ARG A 501 -1.80 -13.25 31.63
C ARG A 501 -0.91 -13.98 32.62
N PHE A 502 -1.33 -15.19 33.00
CA PHE A 502 -0.54 -16.09 33.85
C PHE A 502 0.46 -16.86 32.99
N LEU A 503 1.76 -16.71 33.26
CA LEU A 503 2.80 -17.28 32.40
C LEU A 503 3.34 -18.63 32.90
N GLU A 504 2.82 -19.14 34.01
CA GLU A 504 3.21 -20.41 34.63
C GLU A 504 1.98 -21.30 34.89
N SER A 505 2.09 -22.62 34.66
CA SER A 505 1.03 -23.60 34.92
C SER A 505 0.97 -24.01 36.40
N ASN A 506 -0.24 -24.25 36.93
CA ASN A 506 -0.42 -24.70 38.33
C ASN A 506 0.10 -26.15 38.47
N ARG A 507 1.17 -26.37 39.22
CA ARG A 507 1.48 -27.67 39.84
C ARG A 507 1.19 -27.59 41.33
N GLU A 508 0.14 -28.26 41.80
CA GLU A 508 -0.05 -28.62 43.21
C GLU A 508 -0.20 -30.15 43.33
N GLY A 509 0.45 -30.73 44.34
CA GLY A 509 0.69 -32.17 44.47
C GLY A 509 -0.36 -32.97 45.26
N GLY A 510 -0.26 -34.30 45.13
CA GLY A 510 -0.93 -35.31 45.96
C GLY A 510 -0.04 -36.55 46.09
N GLY A 511 0.15 -37.07 47.31
CA GLY A 511 1.20 -38.02 47.66
C GLY A 511 0.82 -39.50 47.73
N GLY A 512 1.86 -40.34 47.88
CA GLY A 512 1.87 -41.58 48.67
C GLY A 512 1.48 -42.89 47.97
N GLY A 513 2.47 -43.69 47.54
CA GLY A 513 2.28 -45.11 47.20
C GLY A 513 3.52 -45.76 46.58
N SER A 514 4.19 -46.62 47.34
CA SER A 514 5.46 -47.29 47.04
C SER A 514 5.32 -48.58 46.22
N THR A 515 6.18 -48.79 45.19
CA THR A 515 6.92 -50.04 44.90
C THR A 515 7.96 -49.86 43.77
N PRO A 516 9.08 -50.63 43.74
CA PRO A 516 10.28 -50.26 42.98
C PRO A 516 10.55 -51.09 41.69
N ARG A 517 11.23 -50.41 40.75
CA ARG A 517 12.22 -50.82 39.72
C ARG A 517 12.11 -52.18 39.01
N GLU A 518 12.22 -52.13 37.68
CA GLU A 518 13.13 -52.98 36.89
C GLU A 518 13.52 -52.29 35.55
N GLU A 519 14.83 -52.16 35.28
CA GLU A 519 15.40 -51.84 33.96
C GLU A 519 15.56 -53.13 33.13
N PRO A 520 15.78 -53.05 31.80
CA PRO A 520 17.16 -53.25 31.33
C PRO A 520 17.59 -52.46 30.08
N SER A 521 18.76 -51.81 30.20
CA SER A 521 19.96 -51.81 29.32
C SER A 521 19.86 -51.83 27.79
N TYR A 522 20.65 -50.95 27.12
CA TYR A 522 21.67 -51.40 26.14
C TYR A 522 22.82 -50.38 25.92
N ASP A 523 24.03 -50.97 25.91
CA ASP A 523 25.41 -50.53 25.60
C ASP A 523 25.56 -50.01 24.15
N GLY A 524 26.52 -49.22 23.64
CA GLY A 524 27.82 -48.72 24.08
C GLY A 524 28.72 -48.43 22.85
N GLY A 525 29.63 -47.44 22.96
CA GLY A 525 30.84 -47.22 22.10
C GLY A 525 30.64 -46.32 20.87
N GLY A 526 31.55 -45.44 20.42
CA GLY A 526 32.93 -45.00 20.68
C GLY A 526 33.27 -44.10 19.44
N GLY A 527 34.00 -42.99 19.43
CA GLY A 527 35.32 -42.67 19.95
C GLY A 527 36.03 -41.63 19.02
N ARG A 528 36.44 -40.50 19.61
CA ARG A 528 37.68 -39.69 19.46
C ARG A 528 38.15 -39.00 18.15
N GLY A 529 38.46 -37.69 18.32
CA GLY A 529 39.58 -36.89 17.75
C GLY A 529 39.16 -35.42 17.52
N GLY A 530 39.47 -34.39 18.33
CA GLY A 530 40.77 -33.73 18.62
C GLY A 530 41.13 -32.71 17.51
N ASN A 531 41.32 -31.38 17.65
CA ASN A 531 41.81 -30.56 18.76
C ASN A 531 41.53 -29.04 18.57
N SER A 532 41.21 -28.35 19.68
CA SER A 532 41.51 -26.96 20.14
C SER A 532 41.37 -25.70 19.26
N TYR A 533 40.55 -24.73 19.71
CA TYR A 533 40.98 -23.44 20.30
C TYR A 533 39.94 -22.94 21.32
N SER A 534 40.42 -22.45 22.47
CA SER A 534 39.66 -22.15 23.70
C SER A 534 39.33 -20.66 23.84
N ARG A 535 38.08 -20.35 24.24
CA ARG A 535 37.71 -19.13 24.98
C ARG A 535 36.60 -19.49 25.97
N ASN A 536 36.93 -19.41 27.25
CA ASN A 536 36.06 -19.68 28.40
C ASN A 536 34.76 -18.88 28.35
N ASN A 537 33.62 -19.56 28.45
CA ASN A 537 32.35 -18.98 28.89
C ASN A 537 31.64 -19.99 29.80
N SER A 538 31.76 -19.82 31.11
CA SER A 538 30.95 -20.55 32.10
C SER A 538 29.65 -19.79 32.31
N ASN A 539 28.67 -20.06 31.45
CA ASN A 539 27.28 -19.63 31.61
C ASN A 539 26.46 -20.92 31.77
N GLN A 540 26.26 -21.35 33.02
CA GLN A 540 25.34 -22.46 33.34
C GLN A 540 24.01 -21.85 33.77
N ASP A 541 23.01 -22.02 32.91
CA ASP A 541 21.59 -21.92 33.24
C ASP A 541 21.21 -23.17 34.05
N PRO A 542 20.77 -23.04 35.31
CA PRO A 542 20.40 -24.19 36.13
C PRO A 542 19.03 -24.80 35.78
N PHE A 543 18.38 -24.38 34.68
CA PHE A 543 17.09 -24.93 34.24
C PHE A 543 17.04 -25.31 32.75
N SER A 544 18.19 -25.57 32.11
CA SER A 544 18.19 -26.16 30.76
C SER A 544 17.69 -27.61 30.83
N ASP A 545 16.53 -27.87 30.23
CA ASP A 545 16.14 -29.21 29.80
C ASP A 545 16.23 -29.28 28.28
N ASP A 546 16.80 -30.39 27.81
CA ASP A 546 17.57 -30.50 26.58
C ASP A 546 16.74 -31.29 25.55
N GLY A 547 16.40 -30.68 24.42
CA GLY A 547 15.45 -31.20 23.41
C GLY A 547 15.65 -32.68 23.03
N LYS A 548 14.59 -33.47 22.82
CA LYS A 548 13.71 -33.54 21.62
C LYS A 548 12.83 -34.83 21.74
N PRO A 549 11.90 -35.17 20.81
CA PRO A 549 11.20 -34.39 19.78
C PRO A 549 9.66 -34.37 19.99
N ILE A 550 8.99 -33.51 19.23
CA ILE A 550 7.53 -33.42 19.11
C ILE A 550 7.04 -34.59 18.26
N ASP A 551 6.02 -35.31 18.73
CA ASP A 551 5.18 -36.19 17.90
C ASP A 551 3.94 -35.39 17.49
N ILE A 552 3.79 -35.14 16.19
CA ILE A 552 2.61 -34.53 15.58
C ILE A 552 1.83 -35.69 14.97
N SER A 553 0.77 -36.12 15.63
CA SER A 553 -0.29 -36.87 14.97
C SER A 553 -1.37 -35.90 14.50
N ASP A 554 -1.65 -35.95 13.19
CA ASP A 554 -2.81 -35.33 12.56
C ASP A 554 -4.10 -35.72 13.28
N ASP A 555 -4.75 -34.74 13.91
CA ASP A 555 -6.19 -34.63 14.21
C ASP A 555 -6.34 -33.75 15.46
N ASP A 556 -6.63 -32.45 15.27
CA ASP A 556 -7.49 -31.63 16.15
C ASP A 556 -7.38 -30.13 15.78
N LEU A 557 -8.14 -29.72 14.75
CA LEU A 557 -8.55 -28.33 14.55
C LEU A 557 -10.05 -28.22 14.83
N PRO A 558 -10.48 -27.45 15.83
CA PRO A 558 -11.83 -26.91 15.86
C PRO A 558 -11.81 -25.41 15.55
N PHE A 559 -12.40 -25.08 14.39
CA PHE A 559 -13.05 -23.83 13.98
C PHE A 559 -12.31 -22.49 14.08
#